data_AF-A0A522RB99-F1
#
_entry.id   AF-A0A522RB99-F1
#
_cell.length_a   1.000
_cell.length_b   1.000
_cell.length_c   1.000
_cell.angle_alpha   90.00
_cell.angle_beta   90.00
_cell.angle_gamma   90.00
#
_symmetry.space_group_name_H-M   'P 1'
#
loop_
_entity.id
_entity.type
_entity.pdbx_description
1 polymer ?
#
loop_
_entity_poly.entity_id
_entity_poly.type
_entity_poly.pdbx_seq_one_letter_code
_entity_poly.pdbx_strand_id
1 'polypeptide(L)'
;MKRVFIITAVFLLCFETFSAFAQQNNESAFSFSTTTKPVSQGSEPSQVIQDPRINLLIQKQIYINTLALNNVPGFRVQVISTMNRGKAMETKAKLMQLFPQYQTYLSYQSPYFRIRIGNFRTRNDAEQLQEQLNNYFPNGVFTVRDMIHITAKQLIDNNQGNSGNDDEDSNN
;
A
#
# COMPACT_ATOMS: atom_id res chain seq x y z
N MET A 1 -10.36 -29.33 40.30
CA MET A 1 -8.99 -29.04 39.83
C MET A 1 -8.33 -30.22 39.08
N LYS A 2 -9.07 -31.00 38.27
CA LYS A 2 -8.51 -32.14 37.51
C LYS A 2 -8.77 -32.06 35.99
N ARG A 3 -9.51 -31.04 35.52
CA ARG A 3 -9.87 -30.86 34.11
C ARG A 3 -9.03 -29.80 33.37
N VAL A 4 -8.24 -29.01 34.10
CA VAL A 4 -7.35 -27.99 33.53
C VAL A 4 -6.01 -28.59 33.07
N PHE A 5 -5.60 -29.71 33.68
CA PHE A 5 -4.31 -30.35 33.41
C PHE A 5 -4.26 -31.22 32.14
N ILE A 6 -5.42 -31.59 31.58
CA ILE A 6 -5.50 -32.43 30.36
C ILE A 6 -5.44 -31.57 29.09
N ILE A 7 -5.88 -30.31 29.17
CA ILE A 7 -5.95 -29.41 28.01
C ILE A 7 -4.57 -28.79 27.69
N THR A 8 -3.70 -28.63 28.70
CA THR A 8 -2.33 -28.14 28.50
C THR A 8 -1.39 -29.20 27.92
N ALA A 9 -1.68 -30.49 28.11
CA ALA A 9 -0.85 -31.59 27.63
C ALA A 9 -1.05 -31.96 26.15
N VAL A 10 -2.15 -31.50 25.53
CA VAL A 10 -2.42 -31.74 24.08
C VAL A 10 -1.88 -30.59 23.22
N PHE A 11 -1.66 -29.41 23.79
CA PHE A 11 -1.10 -28.26 23.07
C PHE A 11 0.43 -28.33 22.90
N LEU A 12 1.09 -29.28 23.57
CA LEU A 12 2.56 -29.37 23.66
C LEU A 12 3.15 -30.53 22.84
N LEU A 13 2.38 -31.12 21.93
CA LEU A 13 2.83 -32.24 21.07
C LEU A 13 2.58 -32.04 19.55
N CYS A 14 2.27 -30.83 19.10
CA CYS A 14 2.13 -30.52 17.67
C CYS A 14 2.95 -29.30 17.21
N PHE A 15 4.01 -28.92 17.94
CA PHE A 15 4.90 -27.81 17.53
C PHE A 15 6.12 -28.24 16.71
N GLU A 16 6.22 -29.53 16.38
CA GLU A 16 7.32 -30.06 15.56
C GLU A 16 6.78 -30.51 14.21
N THR A 17 7.29 -29.83 13.17
CA THR A 17 7.28 -30.17 11.74
C THR A 17 6.07 -29.72 10.89
N PHE A 18 6.20 -28.54 10.27
CA PHE A 18 5.79 -28.16 8.90
C PHE A 18 6.11 -26.65 8.77
N SER A 19 6.90 -26.10 7.85
CA SER A 19 7.37 -26.56 6.54
C SER A 19 8.70 -25.89 6.20
N ALA A 20 9.54 -26.63 5.51
CA ALA A 20 10.70 -26.10 4.80
C ALA A 20 10.27 -25.04 3.76
N PHE A 21 10.79 -23.83 3.87
CA PHE A 21 10.88 -22.91 2.74
C PHE A 21 12.27 -23.05 2.11
N ALA A 22 12.37 -23.97 1.15
CA ALA A 22 13.44 -23.94 0.17
C ALA A 22 13.00 -22.98 -0.94
N GLN A 23 13.51 -21.74 -0.93
CA GLN A 23 13.39 -20.84 -2.08
C GLN A 23 14.70 -20.89 -2.85
N GLN A 24 14.68 -21.73 -3.89
CA GLN A 24 15.64 -21.70 -4.98
C GLN A 24 15.49 -20.35 -5.68
N ASN A 25 16.44 -19.46 -5.41
CA ASN A 25 16.79 -18.27 -6.16
C ASN A 25 17.19 -18.67 -7.59
N ASN A 26 16.17 -18.81 -8.44
CA ASN A 26 16.31 -18.77 -9.88
C ASN A 26 16.36 -17.30 -10.32
N GLU A 27 17.53 -16.69 -10.16
CA GLU A 27 17.90 -15.58 -11.03
C GLU A 27 18.00 -16.11 -12.46
N SER A 28 16.86 -16.13 -13.15
CA SER A 28 16.89 -16.02 -14.59
C SER A 28 17.13 -14.55 -14.89
N ALA A 29 18.41 -14.16 -14.79
CA ALA A 29 18.92 -12.98 -15.44
C ALA A 29 18.64 -13.14 -16.94
N PHE A 30 17.47 -12.71 -17.38
CA PHE A 30 17.15 -12.50 -18.78
C PHE A 30 17.92 -11.25 -19.20
N SER A 31 19.21 -11.45 -19.51
CA SER A 31 20.03 -10.46 -20.17
C SER A 31 19.50 -10.32 -21.59
N PHE A 32 18.52 -9.42 -21.78
CA PHE A 32 18.24 -8.85 -23.09
C PHE A 32 19.44 -7.98 -23.45
N SER A 33 20.48 -8.62 -23.98
CA SER A 33 21.57 -7.94 -24.66
C SER A 33 20.95 -7.22 -25.86
N THR A 34 20.64 -5.94 -25.64
CA THR A 34 20.52 -5.01 -26.75
C THR A 34 21.94 -4.88 -27.29
N THR A 35 22.33 -5.83 -28.15
CA THR A 35 23.40 -5.58 -29.11
C THR A 35 22.86 -4.50 -30.03
N THR A 36 23.08 -3.26 -29.62
CA THR A 36 23.18 -2.12 -30.52
C THR A 36 24.34 -2.42 -31.47
N LYS A 37 24.06 -3.17 -32.53
CA LYS A 37 24.82 -3.02 -33.78
C LYS A 37 24.49 -1.62 -34.28
N PRO A 38 25.45 -0.68 -34.40
CA PRO A 38 25.22 0.52 -35.17
C PRO A 38 25.13 0.09 -36.64
N VAL A 39 23.91 -0.14 -37.12
CA VAL A 39 23.63 -0.23 -38.56
C VAL A 39 23.52 1.19 -39.06
N SER A 40 24.60 1.69 -39.65
CA SER A 40 24.58 2.92 -40.43
C SER A 40 23.85 2.70 -41.74
N GLN A 41 22.93 3.63 -42.02
CA GLN A 41 22.41 4.04 -43.33
C GLN A 41 21.53 3.08 -44.13
N GLY A 42 20.22 3.37 -44.06
CA GLY A 42 19.19 2.95 -45.00
C GLY A 42 17.89 3.67 -44.65
N SER A 43 17.66 4.81 -45.28
CA SER A 43 16.44 5.62 -45.20
C SER A 43 15.21 4.80 -45.59
N GLU A 44 14.28 4.65 -44.64
CA GLU A 44 12.81 4.62 -44.74
C GLU A 44 12.35 4.33 -43.30
N PRO A 45 11.51 5.16 -42.65
CA PRO A 45 10.97 4.82 -41.34
C PRO A 45 10.07 3.60 -41.54
N SER A 46 10.61 2.40 -41.28
CA SER A 46 9.80 1.17 -41.27
C SER A 46 8.69 1.43 -40.25
N GLN A 47 7.47 1.66 -40.75
CA GLN A 47 6.33 1.83 -39.90
C GLN A 47 6.16 0.51 -39.17
N VAL A 48 6.52 0.51 -37.89
CA VAL A 48 6.29 -0.62 -37.01
C VAL A 48 4.77 -0.71 -36.86
N ILE A 49 4.13 -1.47 -37.75
CA ILE A 49 2.71 -1.78 -37.67
C ILE A 49 2.57 -2.72 -36.48
N GLN A 50 2.36 -2.12 -35.31
CA GLN A 50 2.10 -2.88 -34.10
C GLN A 50 0.75 -3.58 -34.26
N ASP A 51 0.73 -4.90 -34.10
CA ASP A 51 -0.52 -5.65 -34.06
C ASP A 51 -1.38 -5.09 -32.91
N PRO A 52 -2.64 -4.69 -33.14
CA PRO A 52 -3.52 -4.18 -32.09
C PRO A 52 -3.70 -5.14 -30.91
N ARG A 53 -3.44 -6.45 -31.09
CA ARG A 53 -3.43 -7.45 -30.01
C ARG A 53 -2.32 -7.20 -28.98
N ILE A 54 -1.18 -6.66 -29.40
CA ILE A 54 -0.07 -6.32 -28.51
C ILE A 54 -0.51 -5.23 -27.53
N ASN A 55 -1.21 -4.21 -28.01
CA ASN A 55 -1.77 -3.15 -27.16
C ASN A 55 -2.76 -3.72 -26.13
N LEU A 56 -3.57 -4.70 -26.52
CA LEU A 56 -4.49 -5.37 -25.58
C LEU A 56 -3.73 -6.14 -24.49
N LEU A 57 -2.65 -6.84 -24.85
CA LEU A 57 -1.82 -7.57 -23.89
C LEU A 57 -1.12 -6.63 -22.90
N ILE A 58 -0.58 -5.51 -23.40
CA ILE A 58 0.04 -4.48 -22.55
C ILE A 58 -0.99 -3.89 -21.58
N GLN A 59 -2.19 -3.53 -22.06
CA GLN A 59 -3.26 -3.02 -21.21
C GLN A 59 -3.67 -4.04 -20.15
N LYS A 60 -3.80 -5.32 -20.53
CA LYS A 60 -4.09 -6.40 -19.59
C LYS A 60 -2.99 -6.52 -18.52
N GLN A 61 -1.71 -6.44 -18.91
CA GLN A 61 -0.61 -6.51 -17.97
C GLN A 61 -0.60 -5.32 -17.00
N ILE A 62 -0.84 -4.10 -17.49
CA ILE A 62 -0.97 -2.90 -16.65
C ILE A 62 -2.12 -3.09 -15.66
N TYR A 63 -3.28 -3.56 -16.12
CA TYR A 63 -4.43 -3.82 -15.26
C TYR A 63 -4.10 -4.83 -14.16
N ILE A 64 -3.52 -5.99 -14.50
CA ILE A 64 -3.11 -6.99 -13.50
C ILE A 64 -2.12 -6.41 -12.49
N ASN A 65 -1.15 -5.62 -12.94
CA ASN A 65 -0.19 -4.96 -12.04
C ASN A 65 -0.88 -3.95 -11.13
N THR A 66 -1.82 -3.14 -11.63
CA THR A 66 -2.59 -2.20 -10.79
C THR A 66 -3.43 -2.91 -9.74
N LEU A 67 -3.99 -4.08 -10.05
CA LEU A 67 -4.73 -4.87 -9.06
C LEU A 67 -3.85 -5.29 -7.89
N ALA A 68 -2.58 -5.64 -8.13
CA ALA A 68 -1.63 -5.95 -7.06
C ALA A 68 -1.31 -4.72 -6.19
N LEU A 69 -1.38 -3.51 -6.75
CA LEU A 69 -1.17 -2.25 -6.02
C LEU A 69 -2.40 -1.81 -5.20
N ASN A 70 -3.54 -2.47 -5.36
CA ASN A 70 -4.77 -2.14 -4.62
C ASN A 70 -4.74 -2.59 -3.17
N ASN A 71 -3.90 -3.56 -2.82
CA ASN A 71 -3.86 -4.18 -1.50
C ASN A 71 -2.43 -4.17 -0.95
N VAL A 72 -1.87 -2.97 -0.78
CA VAL A 72 -0.57 -2.80 -0.13
C VAL A 72 -0.80 -2.51 1.36
N PRO A 73 -0.05 -3.12 2.28
CA PRO A 73 -0.12 -2.77 3.69
C PRO A 73 0.31 -1.30 3.88
N GLY A 74 -0.49 -0.54 4.61
CA GLY A 74 -0.18 0.84 4.94
C GLY A 74 -0.97 1.34 6.14
N PHE A 75 -1.19 2.65 6.16
CA PHE A 75 -1.82 3.35 7.27
C PHE A 75 -2.92 4.28 6.76
N ARG A 76 -3.95 4.43 7.59
CA ARG A 76 -5.02 5.41 7.43
C ARG A 76 -5.27 6.09 8.76
N VAL A 77 -5.72 7.33 8.72
CA VAL A 77 -6.08 8.06 9.93
C VAL A 77 -7.57 7.89 10.17
N GLN A 78 -7.96 7.36 11.33
CA GLN A 78 -9.36 7.26 11.75
C GLN A 78 -9.75 8.53 12.49
N VAL A 79 -10.82 9.19 12.03
CA VAL A 79 -11.26 10.49 12.55
C VAL A 79 -12.37 10.36 13.58
N ILE A 80 -13.35 9.49 13.33
CA ILE A 80 -14.48 9.28 14.25
C ILE A 80 -15.02 7.86 14.11
N SER A 81 -15.55 7.34 15.23
CA SER A 81 -16.40 6.16 15.28
C SER A 81 -17.70 6.52 16.00
N THR A 82 -18.83 6.48 15.31
CA THR A 82 -20.13 6.90 15.88
C THR A 82 -21.26 5.95 15.47
N MET A 83 -22.27 5.78 16.33
CA MET A 83 -23.47 5.01 15.98
C MET A 83 -24.46 5.81 15.11
N ASN A 84 -24.34 7.15 15.11
CA ASN A 84 -25.26 8.01 14.39
C ASN A 84 -24.76 8.27 12.96
N ARG A 85 -25.51 7.75 11.97
CA ARG A 85 -25.23 7.94 10.53
C ARG A 85 -25.20 9.42 10.13
N GLY A 86 -26.08 10.25 10.69
CA GLY A 86 -26.15 11.68 10.40
C GLY A 86 -24.85 12.39 10.80
N LYS A 87 -24.33 12.07 11.99
CA LYS A 87 -23.04 12.61 12.46
C LYS A 87 -21.88 12.16 11.57
N ALA A 88 -21.89 10.89 11.14
CA ALA A 88 -20.87 10.38 10.24
C ALA A 88 -20.88 11.12 8.88
N MET A 89 -22.06 11.37 8.29
CA MET A 89 -22.13 12.09 7.03
C MET A 89 -21.74 13.56 7.15
N GLU A 90 -22.13 14.24 8.23
CA GLU A 90 -21.70 15.60 8.52
C GLU A 90 -20.17 15.70 8.60
N THR A 91 -19.53 14.80 9.36
CA THR A 91 -18.07 14.77 9.49
C THR A 91 -17.39 14.44 8.16
N LYS A 92 -17.94 13.51 7.37
CA LYS A 92 -17.42 13.20 6.03
C LYS A 92 -17.46 14.43 5.13
N ALA A 93 -18.57 15.16 5.11
CA ALA A 93 -18.70 16.37 4.30
C ALA A 93 -17.67 17.43 4.71
N LYS A 94 -17.49 17.64 6.03
CA LYS A 94 -16.46 18.54 6.57
C LYS A 94 -15.04 18.14 6.15
N LEU A 95 -14.72 16.85 6.23
CA LEU A 95 -13.40 16.35 5.81
C LEU A 95 -13.16 16.57 4.31
N MET A 96 -14.16 16.31 3.47
CA MET A 96 -14.06 16.56 2.03
C MET A 96 -13.87 18.04 1.69
N GLN A 97 -14.43 18.94 2.51
CA GLN A 97 -14.27 20.39 2.33
C GLN A 97 -12.89 20.89 2.81
N LEU A 98 -12.44 20.43 3.98
CA LEU A 98 -11.17 20.88 4.59
C LEU A 98 -9.95 20.23 3.95
N PHE A 99 -10.08 18.98 3.53
CA PHE A 99 -9.00 18.14 3.03
C PHE A 99 -9.35 17.49 1.69
N PRO A 100 -9.57 18.28 0.61
CA PRO A 100 -9.92 17.74 -0.70
C PRO A 100 -8.80 16.89 -1.33
N GLN A 101 -7.56 17.05 -0.86
CA GLN A 101 -6.40 16.29 -1.33
C GLN A 101 -6.38 14.83 -0.85
N TYR A 102 -7.10 14.51 0.22
CA TYR A 102 -7.10 13.16 0.79
C TYR A 102 -8.47 12.49 0.61
N GLN A 103 -8.46 11.25 0.10
CA GLN A 103 -9.68 10.47 -0.04
C GLN A 103 -10.25 10.10 1.34
N THR A 104 -11.55 10.34 1.53
CA THR A 104 -12.28 9.98 2.76
C THR A 104 -13.12 8.72 2.57
N TYR A 105 -12.95 7.76 3.47
CA TYR A 105 -13.62 6.46 3.47
C TYR A 105 -14.59 6.37 4.65
N LEU A 106 -15.80 5.90 4.37
CA LEU A 106 -16.81 5.58 5.38
C LEU A 106 -16.99 4.07 5.39
N SER A 107 -16.68 3.42 6.51
CA SER A 107 -16.95 2.00 6.71
C SER A 107 -18.03 1.82 7.78
N TYR A 108 -18.91 0.86 7.54
CA TYR A 108 -19.92 0.47 8.52
C TYR A 108 -19.54 -0.88 9.11
N GLN A 109 -19.32 -0.90 10.41
CA GLN A 109 -19.10 -2.12 11.19
C GLN A 109 -20.08 -2.07 12.35
N SER A 110 -21.16 -2.86 12.25
CA SER A 110 -22.26 -2.83 13.23
C SER A 110 -21.74 -2.86 14.67
N PRO A 111 -22.20 -1.94 15.55
CA PRO A 111 -23.20 -0.88 15.33
C PRO A 111 -22.63 0.49 14.91
N TYR A 112 -21.35 0.59 14.57
CA TYR A 112 -20.62 1.85 14.37
C TYR A 112 -20.32 2.19 12.91
N PHE A 113 -20.38 3.47 12.60
CA PHE A 113 -19.84 4.09 11.40
C PHE A 113 -18.46 4.65 11.71
N ARG A 114 -17.44 4.18 10.99
CA ARG A 114 -16.05 4.64 11.11
C ARG A 114 -15.67 5.46 9.89
N ILE A 115 -15.02 6.59 10.13
CA ILE A 115 -14.50 7.43 9.05
C ILE A 115 -12.99 7.40 9.09
N ARG A 116 -12.38 7.04 7.96
CA ARG A 116 -10.94 7.02 7.75
C ARG A 116 -10.58 7.97 6.62
N ILE A 117 -9.41 8.57 6.68
CA ILE A 117 -8.93 9.51 5.66
C ILE A 117 -7.49 9.19 5.26
N GLY A 118 -7.21 9.38 3.98
CA GLY A 118 -5.89 9.21 3.38
C GLY A 118 -5.49 7.75 3.16
N ASN A 119 -4.38 7.59 2.43
CA ASN A 119 -3.70 6.33 2.19
C ASN A 119 -2.20 6.63 2.36
N PHE A 120 -1.57 6.12 3.43
CA PHE A 120 -0.18 6.43 3.78
C PHE A 120 0.68 5.18 3.81
N ARG A 121 1.88 5.24 3.24
CA ARG A 121 2.84 4.12 3.30
C ARG A 121 3.57 4.09 4.63
N THR A 122 4.05 5.25 5.08
CA THR A 122 4.74 5.37 6.35
C THR A 122 3.77 5.80 7.45
N ARG A 123 4.12 5.46 8.69
CA ARG A 123 3.38 5.91 9.87
C ARG A 123 3.55 7.41 10.09
N ASN A 124 4.74 7.94 9.84
CA ASN A 124 5.08 9.35 10.05
C ASN A 124 4.18 10.27 9.22
N ASP A 125 3.94 9.94 7.93
CA ASP A 125 3.05 10.74 7.07
C ASP A 125 1.60 10.75 7.58
N ALA A 126 1.15 9.63 8.16
CA ALA A 126 -0.18 9.52 8.75
C ALA A 126 -0.27 10.32 10.06
N GLU A 127 0.78 10.34 10.87
CA GLU A 127 0.86 11.10 12.11
C GLU A 127 0.83 12.62 11.86
N GLN A 128 1.50 13.09 10.80
CA GLN A 128 1.42 14.50 10.38
C GLN A 128 -0.03 14.91 10.06
N LEU A 129 -0.77 14.08 9.31
CA LEU A 129 -2.19 14.37 9.04
C LEU A 129 -3.02 14.26 10.31
N GLN A 130 -2.72 13.31 11.20
CA GLN A 130 -3.41 13.16 12.48
C GLN A 130 -3.29 14.42 13.34
N GLU A 131 -2.10 15.03 13.44
CA GLU A 131 -1.88 16.29 14.15
C GLU A 131 -2.70 17.43 13.56
N GLN A 132 -2.72 17.55 12.22
CA GLN A 132 -3.54 18.54 11.53
C GLN A 132 -5.03 18.34 11.83
N LEU A 133 -5.50 17.10 11.82
CA LEU A 133 -6.90 16.74 12.08
C LEU A 133 -7.30 16.95 13.55
N ASN A 134 -6.39 16.71 14.50
CA ASN A 134 -6.64 16.94 15.92
C ASN A 134 -7.03 18.38 16.23
N ASN A 135 -6.52 19.35 15.46
CA ASN A 135 -6.88 20.76 15.61
C ASN A 135 -8.34 21.06 15.25
N TYR A 136 -8.93 20.28 14.33
CA TYR A 136 -10.32 20.46 13.89
C TYR A 136 -11.29 19.50 14.58
N PHE A 137 -10.81 18.31 14.95
CA PHE A 137 -11.60 17.24 15.53
C PHE A 137 -10.93 16.75 16.82
N PRO A 138 -11.32 17.27 17.99
CA PRO A 138 -10.76 16.81 19.28
C PRO A 138 -11.19 15.37 19.65
N ASN A 139 -12.01 14.74 18.81
CA ASN A 139 -12.64 13.45 19.07
C ASN A 139 -11.71 12.29 18.70
N GLY A 140 -10.58 12.16 19.42
CA GLY A 140 -9.73 10.97 19.38
C GLY A 140 -9.37 10.50 17.97
N VAL A 141 -8.65 11.33 17.21
CA VAL A 141 -8.10 10.96 15.90
C VAL A 141 -6.85 10.10 16.12
N PHE A 142 -6.76 8.95 15.44
CA PHE A 142 -5.63 8.05 15.56
C PHE A 142 -5.29 7.32 14.27
N THR A 143 -4.01 6.99 14.13
CA THR A 143 -3.48 6.23 12.99
C THR A 143 -3.75 4.72 13.15
N VAL A 144 -4.28 4.10 12.10
CA VAL A 144 -4.66 2.68 12.03
C VAL A 144 -3.96 2.01 10.86
N ARG A 145 -3.42 0.81 11.06
CA ARG A 145 -2.90 -0.02 9.97
C ARG A 145 -4.06 -0.58 9.14
N ASP A 146 -4.00 -0.43 7.83
CA ASP A 146 -5.04 -0.90 6.91
C ASP A 146 -4.43 -1.25 5.54
N MET A 147 -5.18 -1.99 4.73
CA MET A 147 -4.82 -2.23 3.33
C MET A 147 -5.23 -1.01 2.52
N ILE A 148 -4.25 -0.41 1.84
CA ILE A 148 -4.42 0.81 1.07
C ILE A 148 -4.19 0.56 -0.42
N HIS A 149 -4.90 1.35 -1.21
CA HIS A 149 -4.70 1.43 -2.64
C HIS A 149 -3.67 2.54 -2.92
N ILE A 150 -2.60 2.19 -3.63
CA ILE A 150 -1.53 3.12 -3.97
C ILE A 150 -1.44 3.22 -5.49
N THR A 151 -1.42 4.44 -6.00
CA THR A 151 -1.19 4.67 -7.43
C THR A 151 0.31 4.57 -7.74
N ALA A 152 0.68 4.11 -8.94
CA ALA A 152 2.08 4.00 -9.36
C ALA A 152 2.90 5.28 -9.12
N LYS A 153 2.31 6.47 -9.32
CA LYS A 153 2.92 7.77 -9.02
C LYS A 153 3.37 7.88 -7.56
N GLN A 154 2.47 7.56 -6.63
CA GLN A 154 2.75 7.61 -5.20
C GLN A 154 3.85 6.61 -4.78
N LEU A 155 4.06 5.52 -5.53
CA LEU A 155 5.15 4.59 -5.24
C LEU A 155 6.52 5.19 -5.60
N ILE A 156 6.59 5.91 -6.72
CA ILE A 156 7.83 6.52 -7.23
C ILE A 156 8.25 7.68 -6.33
N ASP A 157 7.32 8.57 -5.99
CA ASP A 157 7.59 9.75 -5.17
C ASP A 157 8.15 9.37 -3.78
N ASN A 158 7.64 8.28 -3.19
CA ASN A 158 8.10 7.80 -1.88
C ASN A 158 9.49 7.16 -1.89
N ASN A 159 9.92 6.56 -3.02
CA ASN A 159 11.24 5.91 -3.09
C ASN A 159 12.40 6.92 -3.21
N GLN A 160 12.14 8.14 -3.68
CA GLN A 160 13.17 9.18 -3.76
C GLN A 160 13.49 9.84 -2.41
N GLY A 161 12.62 9.72 -1.41
CA GLY A 161 12.84 10.29 -0.07
C GLY A 161 13.68 9.45 0.89
N ASN A 162 14.09 8.23 0.50
CA ASN A 162 14.75 7.27 1.41
C ASN A 162 16.20 6.92 1.01
N SER A 163 16.89 7.76 0.22
CA SER A 163 18.25 7.48 -0.29
C SER A 163 19.33 8.44 0.26
N GLY A 164 19.14 9.04 1.43
CA GLY A 164 19.99 10.15 1.87
C GLY A 164 20.38 10.20 3.33
N ASN A 165 20.60 9.07 4.01
CA ASN A 165 21.05 9.08 5.42
C ASN A 165 22.10 7.99 5.77
N ASP A 166 22.95 7.56 4.83
CA ASP A 166 23.97 6.53 5.11
C ASP A 166 25.43 7.03 5.09
N ASP A 167 25.68 8.33 4.85
CA ASP A 167 27.04 8.87 4.72
C ASP A 167 27.35 10.00 5.70
N GLU A 168 27.22 9.79 7.02
CA GLU A 168 27.74 10.76 7.99
C GLU A 168 28.07 10.14 9.36
N ASP A 169 28.85 9.05 9.38
CA ASP A 169 29.46 8.55 10.63
C ASP A 169 30.81 7.86 10.35
N SER A 170 31.78 8.62 9.86
CA SER A 170 33.20 8.25 10.01
C SER A 170 34.09 9.49 9.98
N ASN A 171 34.21 10.18 11.11
CA ASN A 171 35.42 10.95 11.46
C ASN A 171 35.38 11.32 12.95
N ASN A 172 35.93 10.43 13.77
CA ASN A 172 36.62 10.79 15.00
C ASN A 172 37.87 9.91 15.13
#